data_AF-A0A5E4PIE9-F1
#
_entry.id   AF-A0A5E4PIE9-F1
#
_cell.length_a   1.000
_cell.length_b   1.000
_cell.length_c   1.000
_cell.angle_alpha   90.00
_cell.angle_beta   90.00
_cell.angle_gamma   90.00
#
_symmetry.space_group_name_H-M   'P 1'
#
loop_
_entity.id
_entity.type
_entity.pdbx_description
1 polymer ?
#
loop_
_entity_poly.entity_id
_entity_poly.type
_entity_poly.pdbx_seq_one_letter_code
_entity_poly.pdbx_strand_id
1 'polypeptide(L)' 'MNYWLLKSEPECFSIDDLSCRPGQTAYWDGVRNYQARNMLRDDMKTGDLGFFITQVVIPLEWPGL' A
#
# COMPACT_ATOMS: atom_id res chain seq x y z
N MET A 1 -2.78 15.46 -10.76
CA MET A 1 -3.46 14.65 -9.75
C MET A 1 -3.38 13.22 -10.23
N ASN A 2 -2.45 12.45 -9.68
CA ASN A 2 -2.26 11.05 -10.01
C ASN A 2 -2.99 10.17 -8.99
N TYR A 3 -3.31 8.94 -9.40
CA TYR A 3 -3.88 7.93 -8.54
C TYR A 3 -2.90 6.77 -8.40
N TRP A 4 -2.67 6.36 -7.16
CA TRP A 4 -1.70 5.34 -6.78
C TRP A 4 -2.39 4.10 -6.22
N LEU A 5 -1.74 2.95 -6.31
CA LEU A 5 -2.18 1.72 -5.66
C LEU A 5 -1.07 1.27 -4.73
N LEU A 6 -1.32 1.34 -3.43
CA LEU A 6 -0.37 0.97 -2.39
C LEU A 6 -0.73 -0.39 -1.82
N LYS A 7 0.23 -1.32 -1.86
CA LYS A 7 0.06 -2.68 -1.36
C LYS A 7 0.68 -2.82 0.02
N SER A 8 -0.07 -3.37 0.95
CA SER A 8 0.43 -3.78 2.28
C SER A 8 0.04 -5.23 2.58
N GLU A 9 0.80 -5.89 3.43
CA GLU A 9 0.40 -7.19 3.97
C GLU A 9 -0.46 -7.00 5.23
N PRO A 10 -1.52 -7.81 5.43
CA PRO A 10 -2.47 -7.64 6.53
C PRO A 10 -1.83 -7.72 7.91
N GLU A 11 -0.83 -8.60 8.04
CA GLU A 11 -0.07 -8.80 9.28
C GLU A 11 0.97 -7.71 9.58
N CYS A 12 1.39 -6.94 8.56
CA CYS A 12 2.38 -5.88 8.73
C CYS A 12 1.73 -4.54 9.08
N PHE A 13 0.76 -4.12 8.26
CA PHE A 13 0.07 -2.85 8.43
C PHE A 13 -1.27 -2.87 7.69
N SER A 14 -2.36 -2.66 8.43
CA SER A 14 -3.72 -2.64 7.90
C SER A 14 -4.28 -1.22 7.77
N ILE A 15 -5.40 -1.07 7.08
CA ILE A 15 -6.13 0.20 7.02
C ILE A 15 -6.70 0.60 8.40
N ASP A 16 -7.05 -0.39 9.22
CA ASP A 16 -7.52 -0.17 10.59
C ASP A 16 -6.38 0.40 11.46
N ASP A 17 -5.15 -0.09 11.29
CA ASP A 17 -3.96 0.46 11.97
C ASP A 17 -3.73 1.92 11.60
N LEU A 18 -3.90 2.28 10.32
CA LEU A 18 -3.81 3.67 9.87
C LEU A 18 -4.91 4.53 10.48
N SER A 19 -6.14 4.02 10.55
CA SER A 19 -7.30 4.74 11.09
C SER A 19 -7.16 5.09 12.57
N CYS A 20 -6.46 4.25 13.33
CA CYS A 20 -6.18 4.43 14.75
C CYS A 20 -5.00 5.37 15.03
N ARG A 21 -4.22 5.77 14.03
CA ARG A 21 -3.06 6.64 14.23
C ARG A 21 -3.45 8.11 14.40
N PRO A 22 -2.66 8.89 15.18
CA PRO A 22 -2.82 10.34 15.25
C PRO A 22 -2.80 10.97 13.85
N GLY A 23 -3.84 11.72 13.52
CA GLY A 23 -3.99 12.36 12.21
C GLY A 23 -4.12 11.38 11.04
N GLN A 24 -4.45 10.10 11.30
CA GLN A 24 -4.60 9.05 10.29
C GLN A 24 -3.40 8.98 9.33
N THR A 25 -2.20 9.20 9.87
CA THR A 25 -0.96 9.34 9.10
C THR A 25 0.08 8.34 9.57
N ALA A 26 0.76 7.71 8.60
CA ALA A 26 1.88 6.80 8.84
C ALA A 26 2.95 6.99 7.76
N TYR A 27 4.18 6.60 8.07
CA TYR A 27 5.25 6.54 7.08
C TYR A 27 5.05 5.34 6.15
N TRP A 28 5.30 5.53 4.86
CA TRP A 28 5.35 4.44 3.89
C TRP A 28 6.79 3.98 3.68
N ASP A 29 7.19 2.94 4.41
CA ASP A 29 8.53 2.36 4.35
C ASP A 29 8.50 0.96 3.68
N GLY A 30 9.56 0.18 3.86
CA GLY A 30 9.58 -1.22 3.39
C GLY A 30 9.66 -1.44 1.87
N VAL A 31 9.63 -0.40 1.03
CA VAL A 31 9.69 -0.57 -0.44
C VAL A 31 11.07 -1.08 -0.88
N ARG A 32 11.12 -2.36 -1.29
CA ARG A 32 12.35 -3.02 -1.79
C ARG A 32 12.39 -3.18 -3.31
N ASN A 33 11.31 -2.86 -4.01
CA ASN A 33 11.28 -2.83 -5.46
C ASN A 33 11.85 -1.49 -5.98
N TYR A 34 12.90 -1.55 -6.81
CA TYR A 34 13.57 -0.35 -7.33
C TYR A 34 12.66 0.54 -8.18
N GLN A 35 11.79 -0.04 -9.00
CA GLN A 35 10.87 0.71 -9.85
C GLN A 35 9.83 1.44 -8.99
N ALA A 36 9.17 0.73 -8.07
CA ALA A 36 8.20 1.33 -7.16
C ALA A 36 8.81 2.45 -6.32
N ARG A 37 10.03 2.24 -5.80
CA ARG A 37 10.78 3.28 -5.07
C ARG A 37 11.02 4.52 -5.94
N ASN A 38 11.43 4.35 -7.18
CA ASN A 38 11.69 5.48 -8.07
C ASN A 38 10.39 6.21 -8.41
N MET A 39 9.28 5.49 -8.65
CA MET A 39 7.96 6.10 -8.88
C MET A 39 7.50 6.94 -7.67
N LEU A 40 7.66 6.43 -6.44
CA LEU A 40 7.33 7.19 -5.22
C LEU A 40 8.19 8.44 -5.05
N ARG A 41 9.45 8.40 -5.48
CA ARG A 41 10.41 9.51 -5.34
C ARG A 41 10.21 10.59 -6.41
N ASP A 42 10.06 10.17 -7.67
CA ASP A 42 10.17 11.05 -8.83
C ASP A 42 8.80 11.58 -9.28
N ASP A 43 7.74 10.78 -9.11
CA ASP A 43 6.43 11.05 -9.72
C ASP A 43 5.32 11.38 -8.70
N MET A 44 5.36 10.77 -7.51
CA MET A 44 4.34 11.00 -6.47
C MET A 44 4.49 12.38 -5.83
N LYS A 45 3.38 13.12 -5.74
CA LYS A 45 3.37 14.49 -5.22
C LYS A 45 2.35 14.65 -4.09
N THR A 46 2.62 15.60 -3.19
CA THR A 46 1.65 15.99 -2.16
C THR A 46 0.31 16.35 -2.80
N GLY A 47 -0.77 15.74 -2.29
CA GLY A 47 -2.12 15.90 -2.80
C GLY A 47 -2.57 14.80 -3.75
N ASP A 48 -1.66 13.97 -4.28
CA ASP A 48 -2.06 12.75 -5.00
C ASP A 48 -2.79 11.78 -4.06
N LEU A 49 -3.71 11.00 -4.63
CA LEU A 49 -4.54 10.05 -3.89
C LEU A 49 -4.09 8.62 -4.18
N GLY A 50 -4.28 7.74 -3.20
CA GLY A 50 -3.89 6.34 -3.30
C GLY A 50 -4.95 5.40 -2.76
N PHE A 51 -5.21 4.31 -3.47
CA PHE A 51 -5.97 3.18 -2.94
C PHE A 51 -5.04 2.30 -2.12
N PHE A 52 -5.43 1.99 -0.89
CA PHE A 52 -4.73 1.05 -0.03
C PHE A 52 -5.34 -0.34 -0.22
N ILE A 53 -4.52 -1.30 -0.66
CA ILE A 53 -4.93 -2.69 -0.83
C ILE A 53 -4.11 -3.62 0.04
N THR A 54 -4.81 -4.47 0.77
CA THR A 54 -4.20 -5.53 1.55
C THR A 54 -4.04 -6.76 0.66
N GLN A 55 -2.82 -7.27 0.54
CA GLN A 55 -2.57 -8.46 -0.26
C GLN A 55 -3.27 -9.66 0.39
N VAL A 56 -4.22 -10.25 -0.32
CA VAL A 56 -4.83 -11.53 0.04
C VAL A 56 -4.03 -12.63 -0.65
N VAL A 57 -3.43 -13.52 0.12
CA VAL A 57 -2.80 -14.72 -0.42
C VAL A 57 -3.93 -15.68 -0.79
N ILE A 58 -4.11 -15.95 -2.09
CA ILE A 58 -5.04 -16.98 -2.57
C ILE A 58 -4.30 -18.32 -2.52
N PRO A 59 -4.79 -19.32 -1.77
CA PRO A 59 -4.20 -20.65 -1.79
C PRO A 59 -4.25 -21.24 -3.19
N LEU A 60 -3.17 -21.90 -3.61
CA LEU A 60 -3.09 -22.61 -4.90
C LEU A 60 -4.16 -23.72 -5.06
N GLU A 61 -4.75 -24.16 -3.95
CA GLU A 61 -5.78 -25.20 -3.91
C GLU A 61 -7.21 -24.63 -3.90
N TRP A 62 -7.39 -23.35 -4.22
CA TRP A 62 -8.72 -22.74 -4.16
C TRP A 62 -9.66 -23.39 -5.22
N PRO A 63 -10.83 -23.95 -4.84
CA PRO A 63 -11.65 -24.77 -5.73
C PRO A 63 -12.37 -23.99 -6.86
N GLY A 64 -12.05 -22.71 -7.03
CA GLY A 64 -12.66 -21.81 -8.02
C GLY A 64 -11.77 -21.51 -9.25
N LEU A 65 -10.62 -22.17 -9.38
CA LEU A 65 -9.77 -22.16 -10.58
C LEU A 65 -9.90 -23.47 -11.35
#